data_AF-A0AA41HJW0-F1
#
_entry.id   AF-A0AA41HJW0-F1
#
_cell.length_a   1.000
_cell.length_b   1.000
_cell.length_c   1.000
_cell.angle_alpha   90.00
_cell.angle_beta   90.00
_cell.angle_gamma   90.00
#
_symmetry.space_group_name_H-M   'P 1'
#
loop_
_entity.id
_entity.type
_entity.pdbx_description
1 polymer ?
#
loop_
_entity_poly.entity_id
_entity_poly.type
_entity_poly.pdbx_seq_one_letter_code
_entity_poly.pdbx_strand_id
1 'polypeptide(L)'
;NLVAFNTLTSPKLGARAIQQGDEVIGVAAGFPTTVNPIIQFGAIPVFVDVELGTYNIDVTKLEAAISPKTKAIMLAHTLGNPYN
;
A
#
# COMPACT_ATOMS: atom_id res chain seq x y z
N ASN A 1 8.04 -3.86 7.03
CA ASN A 1 7.49 -2.66 6.36
C ASN A 1 8.56 -1.76 5.76
N LEU A 2 9.40 -1.07 6.53
CA LEU A 2 10.41 -0.14 5.97
C LEU A 2 11.33 -0.79 4.91
N VAL A 3 11.99 -1.90 5.25
CA VAL A 3 12.89 -2.60 4.30
C VAL A 3 12.11 -3.10 3.08
N ALA A 4 10.93 -3.69 3.31
CA ALA A 4 10.07 -4.22 2.24
C ALA A 4 9.59 -3.11 1.27
N PHE A 5 9.29 -1.91 1.77
CA PHE A 5 8.93 -0.79 0.92
C PHE A 5 10.16 -0.29 0.12
N ASN A 6 11.32 -0.11 0.78
CA ASN A 6 12.53 0.39 0.13
C ASN A 6 13.10 -0.55 -0.94
N THR A 7 12.79 -1.85 -0.92
CA THR A 7 13.18 -2.72 -2.05
C THR A 7 12.44 -2.36 -3.33
N LEU A 8 11.20 -1.84 -3.22
CA LEU A 8 10.38 -1.40 -4.35
C LEU A 8 10.86 -0.08 -4.96
N THR A 9 11.72 0.67 -4.28
CA THR A 9 12.32 1.92 -4.79
C THR A 9 13.68 1.68 -5.47
N SER A 10 14.15 0.42 -5.51
CA SER A 10 15.47 0.09 -6.03
C SER A 10 15.62 0.45 -7.52
N PRO A 11 16.72 1.09 -7.94
CA PRO A 11 16.98 1.37 -9.36
C PRO A 11 17.08 0.09 -10.21
N LYS A 12 17.32 -1.08 -9.58
CA LYS A 12 17.32 -2.38 -10.27
C LYS A 12 15.94 -2.76 -10.84
N LEU A 13 14.87 -2.11 -10.39
CA LEU A 13 13.52 -2.32 -10.92
C LEU A 13 13.23 -1.48 -12.18
N GLY A 14 14.13 -0.56 -12.56
CA GLY A 14 13.98 0.30 -13.73
C GLY A 14 12.67 1.08 -13.69
N ALA A 15 11.90 1.06 -14.78
CA ALA A 15 10.61 1.73 -14.87
C ALA A 15 9.56 1.23 -13.87
N ARG A 16 9.77 0.07 -13.22
CA ARG A 16 8.88 -0.46 -12.17
C ARG A 16 9.21 0.07 -10.78
N ALA A 17 10.36 0.72 -10.59
CA ALA A 17 10.71 1.29 -9.29
C ALA A 17 9.70 2.36 -8.88
N ILE A 18 9.26 2.35 -7.62
CA ILE A 18 8.43 3.41 -7.04
C ILE A 18 9.23 4.72 -7.03
N GLN A 19 8.61 5.78 -7.52
CA GLN A 19 9.13 7.14 -7.53
C GLN A 19 8.37 8.03 -6.54
N GLN A 20 8.93 9.19 -6.22
CA GLN A 20 8.21 10.20 -5.45
C GLN A 20 6.95 10.65 -6.21
N GLY A 21 5.85 10.81 -5.49
CA GLY A 21 4.55 11.14 -6.06
C GLY A 21 3.77 9.96 -6.64
N ASP A 22 4.37 8.76 -6.74
CA ASP A 22 3.62 7.54 -7.05
C ASP A 22 2.65 7.20 -5.91
N GLU A 23 1.54 6.59 -6.26
CA GLU A 23 0.51 6.18 -5.31
C GLU A 23 0.69 4.74 -4.85
N VAL A 24 0.53 4.51 -3.55
CA VAL A 24 0.60 3.18 -2.94
C VAL A 24 -0.69 2.94 -2.18
N ILE A 25 -1.46 1.95 -2.63
CA ILE A 25 -2.73 1.61 -2.02
C ILE A 25 -2.47 0.81 -0.73
N GLY A 26 -3.13 1.23 0.34
CA GLY A 26 -3.17 0.55 1.63
C GLY A 26 -4.58 0.53 2.20
N VAL A 27 -4.71 0.07 3.44
CA VAL A 27 -5.99 -0.05 4.15
C VAL A 27 -6.15 1.05 5.19
N ALA A 28 -7.35 1.64 5.27
CA ALA A 28 -7.66 2.77 6.15
C ALA A 28 -7.49 2.40 7.64
N ALA A 29 -7.95 1.22 8.05
CA ALA A 29 -7.74 0.68 9.40
C ALA A 29 -6.44 -0.15 9.46
N GLY A 30 -5.33 0.46 9.05
CA GLY A 30 -4.00 -0.15 9.02
C GLY A 30 -3.09 0.27 10.18
N PHE A 31 -1.87 -0.28 10.19
CA PHE A 31 -0.83 0.10 11.14
C PHE A 31 0.04 1.25 10.59
N PRO A 32 0.40 2.27 11.39
CA PRO A 32 1.28 3.34 10.94
C PRO A 32 2.63 2.86 10.39
N THR A 33 3.10 1.69 10.84
CA THR A 33 4.35 1.10 10.35
C THR A 33 4.29 0.70 8.87
N THR A 34 3.10 0.45 8.30
CA THR A 34 2.91 0.20 6.86
C THR A 34 2.92 1.50 6.07
N VAL A 35 2.38 2.58 6.64
CA VAL A 35 2.19 3.89 5.97
C VAL A 35 3.43 4.77 6.05
N ASN A 36 4.12 4.80 7.19
CA ASN A 36 5.25 5.71 7.42
C ASN A 36 6.37 5.60 6.37
N PRO A 37 6.80 4.41 5.92
CA PRO A 37 7.82 4.30 4.86
C PRO A 37 7.40 4.95 3.54
N ILE A 38 6.12 4.85 3.18
CA ILE A 38 5.54 5.41 1.95
C ILE A 38 5.68 6.93 2.00
N ILE A 39 5.23 7.54 3.10
CA ILE A 39 5.28 8.99 3.31
C ILE A 39 6.74 9.47 3.41
N GLN A 40 7.59 8.78 4.17
CA GLN A 40 9.00 9.14 4.36
C GLN A 40 9.80 9.16 3.06
N PHE A 41 9.45 8.30 2.10
CA PHE A 41 10.08 8.29 0.78
C PHE A 41 9.55 9.40 -0.14
N GLY A 42 8.33 9.89 0.10
CA GLY A 42 7.64 10.87 -0.75
C GLY A 42 6.63 10.26 -1.72
N ALA A 43 6.22 9.00 -1.52
CA ALA A 43 5.07 8.40 -2.21
C ALA A 43 3.76 8.80 -1.51
N ILE A 44 2.63 8.63 -2.21
CA ILE A 44 1.30 9.06 -1.76
C ILE A 44 0.49 7.83 -1.30
N PRO A 45 0.15 7.70 -0.01
CA PRO A 45 -0.77 6.66 0.44
C PRO A 45 -2.18 6.90 -0.10
N VAL A 46 -2.79 5.88 -0.67
CA VAL A 46 -4.21 5.85 -1.06
C VAL A 46 -4.90 4.81 -0.20
N PHE A 47 -5.96 5.19 0.51
CA PHE A 47 -6.61 4.29 1.46
C PHE A 47 -7.90 3.71 0.89
N VAL A 48 -8.02 2.40 0.99
CA VAL A 48 -9.26 1.66 0.80
C VAL A 48 -9.79 1.23 2.17
N ASP A 49 -11.10 1.25 2.32
CA ASP A 49 -11.79 0.89 3.55
C ASP A 49 -11.68 -0.61 3.86
N VAL A 50 -12.21 -1.03 5.02
CA VAL A 50 -12.20 -2.43 5.47
C VAL A 50 -13.55 -3.13 5.37
N GLU A 51 -13.50 -4.45 5.28
CA GLU A 51 -14.64 -5.32 5.57
C GLU A 51 -14.75 -5.57 7.09
N LEU A 52 -15.96 -5.40 7.64
CA LEU A 52 -16.22 -5.66 9.05
C LEU A 52 -16.12 -7.16 9.37
N GLY A 53 -15.51 -7.49 10.50
CA GLY A 53 -15.28 -8.86 10.95
C GLY A 53 -13.86 -9.33 10.68
N THR A 54 -13.35 -9.15 9.46
CA THR A 54 -11.95 -9.48 9.13
C THR A 54 -11.00 -8.31 9.35
N TYR A 55 -11.49 -7.08 9.19
CA TYR A 55 -10.71 -5.83 9.12
C TYR A 55 -9.62 -5.84 8.04
N ASN A 56 -9.79 -6.72 7.06
CA ASN A 56 -9.03 -6.70 5.83
C ASN A 56 -9.65 -5.67 4.87
N ILE A 57 -8.88 -5.28 3.86
CA ILE A 57 -9.30 -4.38 2.79
C ILE A 57 -10.60 -4.87 2.13
N ASP A 58 -11.53 -3.94 1.90
CA ASP A 58 -12.73 -4.17 1.10
C ASP A 58 -12.34 -4.19 -0.39
N VAL A 59 -12.13 -5.39 -0.92
CA VAL A 59 -11.66 -5.61 -2.30
C VAL A 59 -12.65 -5.08 -3.35
N THR A 60 -13.93 -4.92 -3.00
CA THR A 60 -14.94 -4.38 -3.93
C THR A 60 -14.69 -2.91 -4.27
N LYS A 61 -13.95 -2.20 -3.41
CA LYS A 61 -13.57 -0.78 -3.58
C LYS A 61 -12.18 -0.60 -4.19
N LEU A 62 -11.42 -1.68 -4.38
CA LEU A 62 -10.01 -1.61 -4.77
C LEU A 62 -9.82 -1.01 -6.18
N GLU A 63 -10.60 -1.44 -7.15
CA GLU A 63 -10.48 -0.99 -8.55
C GLU A 63 -10.70 0.54 -8.66
N ALA A 64 -11.63 1.08 -7.87
CA ALA A 64 -11.92 2.52 -7.85
C ALA A 64 -10.79 3.36 -7.23
N ALA A 65 -9.89 2.73 -6.46
CA ALA A 65 -8.72 3.40 -5.89
C ALA A 65 -7.50 3.39 -6.83
N ILE A 66 -7.56 2.66 -7.94
CA ILE A 66 -6.48 2.62 -8.93
C ILE A 66 -6.53 3.87 -9.80
N SER A 67 -5.36 4.47 -10.01
CA SER A 67 -5.13 5.60 -10.89
C SER A 67 -3.90 5.34 -11.79
N PRO A 68 -3.65 6.18 -12.81
CA PRO A 68 -2.41 6.11 -13.59
C PRO A 68 -1.12 6.26 -12.77
N LYS A 69 -1.20 6.78 -11.53
CA LYS A 69 -0.06 6.91 -10.60
C LYS A 69 0.09 5.73 -9.66
N THR A 70 -0.89 4.82 -9.60
CA THR A 70 -0.83 3.65 -8.71
C THR A 70 0.34 2.75 -9.11
N LYS A 71 1.23 2.50 -8.15
CA LYS A 71 2.45 1.71 -8.38
C LYS A 71 2.51 0.42 -7.59
N ALA A 72 1.88 0.39 -6.42
CA ALA A 72 1.86 -0.78 -5.55
C ALA A 72 0.58 -0.82 -4.71
N ILE A 73 0.23 -2.03 -4.29
CA ILE A 73 -0.72 -2.30 -3.22
C ILE A 73 0.09 -2.93 -2.08
N MET A 74 0.12 -2.30 -0.91
CA MET A 74 0.93 -2.74 0.23
C MET A 74 0.04 -2.94 1.46
N LEU A 75 -0.20 -4.20 1.80
CA LEU A 75 -1.13 -4.59 2.85
C LEU A 75 -0.40 -5.38 3.94
N ALA A 76 -0.76 -5.14 5.20
CA ALA A 76 -0.37 -5.99 6.32
C ALA A 76 -1.53 -6.93 6.64
N HIS A 77 -1.26 -8.19 6.99
CA HIS A 77 -2.30 -9.10 7.47
C HIS A 77 -2.84 -8.62 8.82
N THR A 78 -3.95 -7.89 8.78
CA THR A 78 -4.50 -7.17 9.93
C THR A 78 -4.84 -8.19 11.02
N LEU A 79 -4.30 -7.98 12.23
CA LEU A 79 -4.51 -8.85 13.39
C LEU A 79 -4.14 -10.34 13.15
N GLY A 80 -3.30 -10.63 12.15
CA GLY A 80 -2.94 -12.01 11.79
C GLY A 80 -3.94 -12.69 10.84
N ASN A 81 -4.96 -11.98 10.35
CA ASN A 81 -5.90 -12.50 9.36
C ASN A 81 -5.29 -12.41 7.94
N PRO A 82 -5.06 -13.53 7.25
CA PRO A 82 -4.56 -13.50 5.88
C PRO A 82 -5.60 -12.90 4.92
N TYR A 83 -5.12 -12.33 3.80
CA TYR A 83 -5.96 -11.97 2.66
C TYR A 83 -6.17 -13.21 1.79
N ASN A 84 -7.39 -13.44 1.29
CA ASN A 84 -7.74 -14.55 0.39
C ASN A 84 -7.95 -14.04 -1.03
#